data_AF-A0A2W6MX16-F1
#
_entry.id   AF-A0A2W6MX16-F1
#
_cell.length_a   1.000
_cell.length_b   1.000
_cell.length_c   1.000
_cell.angle_alpha   90.00
_cell.angle_beta   90.00
_cell.angle_gamma   90.00
#
_symmetry.space_group_name_H-M   'P 1'
#
loop_
_entity.id
_entity.type
_entity.pdbx_description
1 polymer ?
#
loop_
_entity_poly.entity_id
_entity_poly.type
_entity_poly.pdbx_seq_one_letter_code
_entity_poly.pdbx_strand_id
1 'polypeptide(L)'
;METKRIPMKSILRILIICLGFATFAFSANPSIPQEGGKQYAEVISGNDSLMVNPMNKKLYGGPEVEAIKTWGIGSPNSNGLGEIFTLLQGHYFSLIFGAILMLVPLAFLAHFIVVGQKKFSHGKKIKVFSSYNIFVHWAAAIPFVVLTLSGLVMIFGSNFGGGAFVRFARDIHGIATILFVIFGFLMFLMWVKPALFKLYDIQWLMIMGGYLSKEKKPIPAGKFNAGQKMWFWVCTVGGFVMAISGAFMFFQFADIETLRTMALIHNVLGFLVIALLITHIYMAVFAIEGALSSIIDGHMGEEEIAILHSYYYKEINA
;
A
#
# COMPACT_ATOMS: atom_id res chain seq x y z
N MET A 1 -33.83 8.49 4.50
CA MET A 1 -32.81 8.70 3.46
C MET A 1 -32.44 7.32 2.94
N GLU A 2 -32.91 6.94 1.74
CA GLU A 2 -32.64 5.62 1.15
C GLU A 2 -31.13 5.42 0.98
N THR A 3 -30.58 4.42 1.67
CA THR A 3 -29.20 3.99 1.47
C THR A 3 -29.09 3.33 0.10
N LYS A 4 -28.46 4.02 -0.86
CA LYS A 4 -28.12 3.46 -2.17
C LYS A 4 -27.23 2.24 -1.96
N ARG A 5 -27.82 1.04 -2.13
CA ARG A 5 -27.06 -0.22 -2.22
C ARG A 5 -25.99 -0.06 -3.29
N ILE A 6 -24.73 -0.40 -2.99
CA ILE A 6 -23.73 -0.57 -4.04
C ILE A 6 -24.17 -1.79 -4.85
N PRO A 7 -24.52 -1.65 -6.14
CA PRO A 7 -25.06 -2.76 -6.90
C PRO A 7 -23.96 -3.82 -7.07
N MET A 8 -24.33 -5.11 -7.00
CA MET A 8 -23.41 -6.24 -7.18
C MET A 8 -22.61 -6.16 -8.49
N LYS A 9 -23.18 -5.50 -9.51
CA LYS A 9 -22.51 -5.16 -10.77
C LYS A 9 -21.28 -4.26 -10.60
N SER A 10 -21.27 -3.34 -9.63
CA SER A 10 -20.11 -2.48 -9.32
C SER A 10 -18.99 -3.24 -8.63
N ILE A 11 -19.33 -4.16 -7.72
CA ILE A 11 -18.34 -5.05 -7.07
C ILE A 11 -17.71 -5.97 -8.10
N LEU A 12 -18.52 -6.57 -8.99
CA LEU A 12 -18.03 -7.41 -10.08
C LEU A 12 -17.12 -6.66 -11.06
N ARG A 13 -17.41 -5.38 -11.36
CA ARG A 13 -16.55 -4.53 -12.19
C ARG A 13 -15.19 -4.26 -11.55
N ILE A 14 -15.15 -3.97 -10.24
CA ILE A 14 -13.91 -3.78 -9.50
C ILE A 14 -13.08 -5.07 -9.52
N LEU A 15 -13.73 -6.22 -9.32
CA LEU A 15 -13.09 -7.53 -9.42
C LEU A 15 -12.51 -7.84 -10.81
N ILE A 16 -13.24 -7.51 -11.88
CA ILE A 16 -12.75 -7.67 -13.25
C ILE A 16 -11.53 -6.77 -13.51
N ILE A 17 -11.52 -5.55 -12.98
CA ILE A 17 -10.35 -4.65 -13.05
C ILE A 17 -9.17 -5.27 -12.29
N CYS A 18 -9.38 -5.76 -11.06
CA CYS A 18 -8.33 -6.45 -10.29
C CYS A 18 -7.80 -7.72 -10.99
N LEU A 19 -8.69 -8.54 -11.59
CA LEU A 19 -8.30 -9.70 -12.38
C LEU A 19 -7.50 -9.30 -13.63
N GLY A 20 -7.89 -8.20 -14.29
CA GLY A 20 -7.20 -7.67 -15.47
C GLY A 20 -5.77 -7.23 -15.16
N PHE A 21 -5.56 -6.50 -14.06
CA PHE A 21 -4.22 -6.17 -13.54
C PHE A 21 -3.41 -7.44 -13.21
N ALA A 22 -4.08 -8.44 -12.64
CA ALA A 22 -3.60 -9.80 -12.44
C ALA A 22 -2.98 -10.48 -13.66
N THR A 23 -3.80 -10.63 -14.70
CA THR A 23 -3.39 -11.23 -15.97
C THR A 23 -2.23 -10.46 -16.61
N PHE A 24 -2.20 -9.14 -16.45
CA PHE A 24 -1.10 -8.30 -16.93
C PHE A 24 0.20 -8.59 -16.17
N ALA A 25 0.15 -8.69 -14.84
CA ALA A 25 1.31 -9.02 -14.00
C ALA A 25 1.90 -10.40 -14.30
N PHE A 26 1.07 -11.42 -14.51
CA PHE A 26 1.54 -12.80 -14.79
C PHE A 26 1.96 -13.02 -16.26
N SER A 27 1.51 -12.17 -17.19
CA SER A 27 2.00 -12.18 -18.58
C SER A 27 3.39 -11.55 -18.75
N ALA A 28 3.88 -10.84 -17.72
CA ALA A 28 5.24 -10.31 -17.71
C ALA A 28 6.23 -11.45 -17.49
N ASN A 29 6.82 -11.92 -18.58
CA ASN A 29 8.10 -12.62 -18.52
C ASN A 29 9.20 -11.59 -18.79
N PRO A 30 9.76 -10.90 -17.77
CA PRO A 30 10.87 -9.96 -17.97
C PRO A 30 12.17 -10.70 -18.39
N SER A 31 12.16 -12.03 -18.35
CA SER A 31 13.29 -12.91 -18.59
C SER A 31 13.49 -13.33 -20.03
N ILE A 32 12.88 -12.70 -21.06
CA ILE A 32 13.30 -13.01 -22.43
C ILE A 32 14.73 -12.49 -22.59
N PRO A 33 15.76 -13.35 -22.62
CA PRO A 33 17.11 -12.91 -22.94
C PRO A 33 17.05 -12.45 -24.38
N GLN A 34 17.59 -11.28 -24.70
CA GLN A 34 17.78 -10.95 -26.11
C GLN A 34 18.79 -11.94 -26.69
N GLU A 35 18.64 -12.23 -27.98
CA GLU A 35 19.44 -13.20 -28.73
C GLU A 35 20.93 -13.06 -28.38
N GLY A 36 21.55 -14.16 -27.90
CA GLY A 36 22.93 -14.15 -27.40
C GLY A 36 23.11 -14.09 -25.87
N GLY A 37 22.03 -14.17 -25.08
CA GLY A 37 22.11 -14.33 -23.61
C GLY A 37 22.41 -13.04 -22.84
N LYS A 38 22.30 -11.89 -23.50
CA LYS A 38 22.57 -10.57 -22.93
C LYS A 38 21.34 -9.98 -22.25
N GLN A 39 21.52 -9.39 -21.08
CA GLN A 39 20.45 -8.74 -20.32
C GLN A 39 20.07 -7.41 -20.99
N TYR A 40 18.81 -6.95 -20.85
CA TYR A 40 18.28 -5.76 -21.58
C TYR A 40 19.17 -4.49 -21.49
N ALA A 41 19.93 -4.32 -20.40
CA ALA A 41 20.86 -3.21 -20.22
C ALA A 41 22.12 -3.29 -21.11
N GLU A 42 22.51 -4.47 -21.60
CA GLU A 42 23.75 -4.71 -22.35
C GLU A 42 23.61 -4.48 -23.86
N VAL A 43 22.39 -4.25 -24.34
CA VAL A 43 22.03 -4.29 -25.78
C VAL A 43 21.47 -2.95 -26.29
N ILE A 44 21.30 -1.95 -25.43
CA ILE A 44 20.79 -0.64 -25.84
C ILE A 44 21.97 0.29 -26.14
N SER A 45 22.32 0.44 -27.42
CA SER A 45 23.10 1.59 -27.86
C SER A 45 22.27 2.87 -27.60
N GLY A 46 22.74 3.76 -26.74
CA GLY A 46 22.09 5.05 -26.47
C GLY A 46 21.92 5.43 -25.00
N ASN A 47 22.27 4.56 -24.06
CA ASN A 47 22.20 4.87 -22.62
C ASN A 47 23.12 6.06 -22.24
N ASP A 48 24.30 6.14 -22.86
CA ASP A 48 25.25 7.26 -22.73
C ASP A 48 24.65 8.62 -23.12
N SER A 49 23.73 8.66 -24.08
CA SER A 49 23.12 9.91 -24.56
C SER A 49 22.03 10.46 -23.63
N LEU A 50 21.53 9.63 -22.70
CA LEU A 50 20.55 10.03 -21.68
C LEU A 50 21.23 10.63 -20.42
N MET A 51 22.55 10.60 -20.37
CA MET A 51 23.39 10.93 -19.21
C MET A 51 23.92 12.37 -19.27
N VAL A 52 23.14 13.30 -19.83
CA VAL A 52 23.57 14.69 -20.08
C VAL A 52 23.79 15.47 -18.76
N ASN A 53 23.23 15.01 -17.65
CA ASN A 53 23.50 15.58 -16.32
C ASN A 53 23.32 14.51 -15.21
N PRO A 54 24.34 13.67 -14.95
CA PRO A 54 24.20 12.61 -13.95
C PRO A 54 24.12 13.21 -12.56
N MET A 55 22.94 13.11 -11.91
CA MET A 55 22.75 13.54 -10.52
C MET A 55 23.68 12.83 -9.54
N ASN A 56 24.16 11.63 -9.89
CA ASN A 56 25.11 10.87 -9.07
C ASN A 56 26.28 10.35 -9.90
N LYS A 57 27.46 10.94 -9.68
CA LYS A 57 28.71 10.56 -10.36
C LYS A 57 29.20 9.15 -10.02
N LYS A 58 28.75 8.53 -8.91
CA LYS A 58 29.11 7.16 -8.53
C LYS A 58 28.30 6.10 -9.29
N LEU A 59 27.09 6.45 -9.73
CA LEU A 59 26.25 5.59 -10.57
C LEU A 59 26.66 5.63 -12.05
N TYR A 60 27.07 6.82 -12.51
CA TYR A 60 27.17 7.15 -13.92
C TYR A 60 28.58 7.60 -14.36
N GLY A 61 29.59 7.42 -13.49
CA GLY A 61 30.97 7.88 -13.71
C GLY A 61 32.03 6.79 -13.80
N GLY A 62 31.65 5.52 -13.80
CA GLY A 62 32.55 4.39 -14.08
C GLY A 62 32.40 3.88 -15.53
N PRO A 63 33.34 3.08 -16.07
CA PRO A 63 33.16 2.42 -17.37
C PRO A 63 31.94 1.49 -17.29
N GLU A 64 30.91 1.73 -18.12
CA GLU A 64 29.62 1.03 -18.10
C GLU A 64 29.79 -0.51 -18.12
N VAL A 65 30.83 -1.00 -18.80
CA VAL A 65 31.21 -2.42 -18.89
C VAL A 65 31.73 -3.02 -17.57
N GLU A 66 32.42 -2.25 -16.72
CA GLU A 66 32.86 -2.74 -15.40
C GLU A 66 31.70 -2.75 -14.40
N ALA A 67 30.80 -1.78 -14.48
CA ALA A 67 29.58 -1.78 -13.70
C ALA A 67 28.78 -3.06 -13.99
N ILE A 68 28.48 -3.37 -15.26
CA ILE A 68 27.72 -4.57 -15.65
C ILE A 68 28.29 -5.88 -15.04
N LYS A 69 29.62 -6.03 -14.96
CA LYS A 69 30.30 -7.19 -14.36
C LYS A 69 30.11 -7.37 -12.84
N THR A 70 29.38 -6.47 -12.18
CA THR A 70 29.13 -6.52 -10.73
C THR A 70 27.65 -6.61 -10.36
N TRP A 71 26.72 -6.67 -11.34
CA TRP A 71 25.27 -6.47 -11.10
C TRP A 71 24.42 -7.73 -11.21
N GLY A 72 24.85 -8.73 -11.99
CA GLY A 72 24.02 -9.89 -12.35
C GLY A 72 24.30 -11.17 -11.55
N ILE A 73 23.29 -12.04 -11.50
CA ILE A 73 23.44 -13.44 -11.05
C ILE A 73 24.50 -14.13 -11.91
N GLY A 74 25.50 -14.74 -11.28
CA GLY A 74 26.61 -15.41 -11.98
C GLY A 74 27.66 -14.45 -12.56
N SER A 75 27.64 -13.16 -12.20
CA SER A 75 28.62 -12.21 -12.69
C SER A 75 30.00 -12.43 -12.03
N PRO A 76 31.12 -12.42 -12.80
CA PRO A 76 32.44 -12.81 -12.29
C PRO A 76 32.96 -12.02 -11.08
N ASN A 77 32.48 -10.77 -10.92
CA ASN A 77 32.85 -9.87 -9.84
C ASN A 77 31.63 -9.45 -8.99
N SER A 78 30.56 -10.25 -8.97
CA SER A 78 29.40 -10.08 -8.08
C SER A 78 29.87 -10.01 -6.62
N ASN A 79 29.71 -8.86 -5.97
CA ASN A 79 29.95 -8.68 -4.54
C ASN A 79 28.83 -7.78 -3.96
N GLY A 80 28.45 -7.98 -2.70
CA GLY A 80 27.43 -7.17 -2.02
C GLY A 80 25.98 -7.58 -2.35
N LEU A 81 25.05 -6.62 -2.33
CA LEU A 81 23.61 -6.85 -2.52
C LEU A 81 23.19 -6.89 -4.00
N GLY A 82 24.11 -6.69 -4.95
CA GLY A 82 23.80 -6.56 -6.38
C GLY A 82 23.01 -7.75 -6.95
N GLU A 83 23.47 -8.97 -6.68
CA GLU A 83 22.86 -10.20 -7.17
C GLU A 83 21.47 -10.45 -6.56
N ILE A 84 21.32 -10.27 -5.25
CA ILE A 84 20.03 -10.38 -4.56
C ILE A 84 19.06 -9.31 -5.07
N PHE A 85 19.56 -8.08 -5.25
CA PHE A 85 18.77 -6.98 -5.76
C PHE A 85 18.25 -7.27 -7.17
N THR A 86 19.10 -7.70 -8.10
CA THR A 86 18.68 -7.98 -9.48
C THR A 86 17.76 -9.20 -9.57
N LEU A 87 18.00 -10.24 -8.76
CA LEU A 87 17.10 -11.39 -8.65
C LEU A 87 15.70 -10.96 -8.17
N LEU A 88 15.63 -10.24 -7.05
CA LEU A 88 14.36 -9.85 -6.43
C LEU A 88 13.61 -8.83 -7.29
N GLN A 89 14.30 -7.80 -7.77
CA GLN A 89 13.73 -6.74 -8.61
C GLN A 89 13.30 -7.28 -9.99
N GLY A 90 14.12 -8.14 -10.59
CA GLY A 90 13.91 -8.64 -11.95
C GLY A 90 12.87 -9.75 -12.05
N HIS A 91 12.73 -10.60 -11.02
CA HIS A 91 11.89 -11.79 -11.11
C HIS A 91 10.75 -11.85 -10.10
N TYR A 92 10.96 -11.38 -8.86
CA TYR A 92 10.02 -11.69 -7.77
C TYR A 92 9.08 -10.54 -7.40
N PHE A 93 9.55 -9.29 -7.41
CA PHE A 93 8.76 -8.18 -6.89
C PHE A 93 7.45 -7.94 -7.66
N SER A 94 7.49 -7.89 -8.99
CA SER A 94 6.28 -7.74 -9.81
C SER A 94 5.31 -8.91 -9.62
N LEU A 95 5.82 -10.14 -9.53
CA LEU A 95 5.01 -11.34 -9.26
C LEU A 95 4.35 -11.29 -7.88
N ILE A 96 5.08 -10.89 -6.83
CA ILE A 96 4.55 -10.78 -5.47
C ILE A 96 3.50 -9.66 -5.40
N PHE A 97 3.76 -8.50 -6.00
CA PHE A 97 2.76 -7.44 -6.11
C PHE A 97 1.51 -7.91 -6.86
N GLY A 98 1.68 -8.61 -7.98
CA GLY A 98 0.58 -9.19 -8.75
C GLY A 98 -0.23 -10.21 -7.94
N ALA A 99 0.45 -11.08 -7.19
CA ALA A 99 -0.17 -12.04 -6.30
C ALA A 99 -0.97 -11.35 -5.18
N ILE A 100 -0.43 -10.30 -4.55
CA ILE A 100 -1.15 -9.52 -3.53
C ILE A 100 -2.39 -8.85 -4.13
N LEU A 101 -2.26 -8.20 -5.29
CA LEU A 101 -3.34 -7.52 -5.99
C LEU A 101 -4.46 -8.46 -6.44
N MET A 102 -4.24 -9.77 -6.45
CA MET A 102 -5.28 -10.75 -6.75
C MET A 102 -5.75 -11.55 -5.55
N LEU A 103 -4.83 -12.17 -4.81
CA LEU A 103 -5.17 -13.07 -3.72
C LEU A 103 -5.84 -12.32 -2.57
N VAL A 104 -5.43 -11.08 -2.26
CA VAL A 104 -6.05 -10.30 -1.17
C VAL A 104 -7.50 -9.90 -1.52
N PRO A 105 -7.82 -9.29 -2.68
CA PRO A 105 -9.20 -9.05 -3.07
C PRO A 105 -10.04 -10.33 -3.19
N LEU A 106 -9.48 -11.43 -3.70
CA LEU A 106 -10.19 -12.71 -3.78
C LEU A 106 -10.52 -13.28 -2.40
N ALA A 107 -9.60 -13.19 -1.44
CA ALA A 107 -9.85 -13.57 -0.06
C ALA A 107 -11.00 -12.76 0.56
N PHE A 108 -11.03 -11.44 0.30
CA PHE A 108 -12.12 -10.59 0.78
C PHE A 108 -13.44 -10.81 0.05
N LEU A 109 -13.41 -11.16 -1.24
CA LEU A 109 -14.60 -11.61 -1.96
C LEU A 109 -15.15 -12.90 -1.33
N ALA A 110 -14.29 -13.89 -1.07
CA ALA A 110 -14.68 -15.13 -0.42
C ALA A 110 -15.28 -14.85 0.96
N HIS A 111 -14.64 -14.01 1.77
CA HIS A 111 -15.20 -13.54 3.04
C HIS A 111 -16.59 -12.90 2.84
N PHE A 112 -16.75 -12.00 1.87
CA PHE A 112 -18.01 -11.33 1.61
C PHE A 112 -19.12 -12.31 1.20
N ILE A 113 -18.81 -13.33 0.40
CA ILE A 113 -19.80 -14.35 -0.01
C ILE A 113 -20.19 -15.24 1.18
N VAL A 114 -19.22 -15.68 1.99
CA VAL A 114 -19.45 -16.63 3.10
C VAL A 114 -20.09 -15.94 4.32
N VAL A 115 -19.51 -14.83 4.75
CA VAL A 115 -19.90 -14.12 5.98
C VAL A 115 -20.87 -12.97 5.67
N GLY A 116 -20.65 -12.24 4.59
CA GLY A 116 -21.44 -11.06 4.25
C GLY A 116 -21.05 -9.80 5.00
N GLN A 117 -21.79 -8.73 4.73
CA GLN A 117 -21.66 -7.43 5.39
C GLN A 117 -22.32 -7.45 6.77
N LYS A 118 -21.62 -6.98 7.80
CA LYS A 118 -22.23 -6.71 9.12
C LYS A 118 -23.10 -5.46 9.02
N LYS A 119 -24.36 -5.59 9.43
CA LYS A 119 -25.37 -4.54 9.36
C LYS A 119 -25.74 -4.06 10.75
N PHE A 120 -25.92 -2.77 10.96
CA PHE A 120 -26.29 -2.19 12.25
C PHE A 120 -27.49 -1.25 12.12
N SER A 121 -28.22 -1.05 13.21
CA SER A 121 -29.21 0.00 13.31
C SER A 121 -28.50 1.36 13.38
N HIS A 122 -28.82 2.23 12.44
CA HIS A 122 -28.26 3.59 12.35
C HIS A 122 -29.26 4.66 12.81
N GLY A 123 -30.21 4.29 13.68
CA GLY A 123 -31.26 5.20 14.18
C GLY A 123 -30.68 6.36 15.00
N LYS A 124 -29.92 6.05 16.07
CA LYS A 124 -29.16 7.05 16.84
C LYS A 124 -27.72 7.07 16.35
N LYS A 125 -27.20 8.28 16.11
CA LYS A 125 -25.84 8.53 15.62
C LYS A 125 -25.02 9.28 16.66
N ILE A 126 -23.74 8.93 16.78
CA ILE A 126 -22.77 9.56 17.67
C ILE A 126 -21.66 10.16 16.81
N LYS A 127 -21.28 11.41 17.08
CA LYS A 127 -20.15 12.06 16.43
C LYS A 127 -18.83 11.54 17.01
N VAL A 128 -18.08 10.78 16.22
CA VAL A 128 -16.81 10.14 16.63
C VAL A 128 -15.59 10.86 16.04
N PHE A 129 -15.75 11.48 14.88
CA PHE A 129 -14.70 12.26 14.22
C PHE A 129 -15.14 13.72 14.04
N SER A 130 -14.21 14.63 14.32
CA SER A 130 -14.37 16.06 14.07
C SER A 130 -14.11 16.38 12.59
N SER A 131 -14.49 17.58 12.15
CA SER A 131 -14.17 18.06 10.80
C SER A 131 -12.65 18.11 10.55
N TYR A 132 -11.85 18.41 11.58
CA TYR A 132 -10.39 18.34 11.50
C TYR A 132 -9.90 16.91 11.24
N ASN A 133 -10.47 15.91 11.93
CA ASN A 133 -10.14 14.51 11.67
C ASN A 133 -10.39 14.10 10.22
N ILE A 134 -11.56 14.48 9.70
CA ILE A 134 -11.99 14.17 8.33
C ILE A 134 -11.07 14.84 7.32
N PHE A 135 -10.80 16.14 7.49
CA PHE A 135 -9.93 16.90 6.59
C PHE A 135 -8.53 16.31 6.52
N VAL A 136 -7.87 16.11 7.67
CA VAL A 136 -6.50 15.57 7.73
C VAL A 136 -6.45 14.17 7.12
N HIS A 137 -7.46 13.33 7.39
CA HIS A 137 -7.53 12.00 6.80
C HIS A 137 -7.57 12.06 5.27
N TRP A 138 -8.49 12.84 4.67
CA TRP A 138 -8.60 12.92 3.21
C TRP A 138 -7.39 13.60 2.57
N ALA A 139 -6.81 14.59 3.22
CA ALA A 139 -5.60 15.26 2.78
C ALA A 139 -4.36 14.34 2.80
N ALA A 140 -4.35 13.30 3.64
CA ALA A 140 -3.34 12.23 3.60
C ALA A 140 -3.73 11.10 2.62
N ALA A 141 -4.99 10.68 2.62
CA ALA A 141 -5.47 9.51 1.88
C ALA A 141 -5.41 9.70 0.37
N ILE A 142 -5.74 10.90 -0.14
CA ILE A 142 -5.69 11.18 -1.59
C ILE A 142 -4.26 11.05 -2.13
N PRO A 143 -3.25 11.75 -1.58
CA PRO A 143 -1.85 11.54 -1.96
C PRO A 143 -1.39 10.08 -1.77
N PHE A 144 -1.82 9.40 -0.71
CA PHE A 144 -1.48 8.00 -0.49
C PHE A 144 -1.99 7.08 -1.60
N VAL A 145 -3.23 7.26 -2.06
CA VAL A 145 -3.77 6.52 -3.21
C VAL A 145 -2.95 6.82 -4.46
N VAL A 146 -2.60 8.09 -4.72
CA VAL A 146 -1.73 8.45 -5.85
C VAL A 146 -0.37 7.75 -5.75
N LEU A 147 0.26 7.71 -4.58
CA LEU A 147 1.52 7.00 -4.33
C LEU A 147 1.40 5.51 -4.66
N THR A 148 0.36 4.84 -4.16
CA THR A 148 0.18 3.41 -4.43
C THR A 148 -0.04 3.12 -5.91
N LEU A 149 -0.88 3.89 -6.60
CA LEU A 149 -1.15 3.68 -8.03
C LEU A 149 0.08 3.97 -8.89
N SER A 150 0.76 5.09 -8.66
CA SER A 150 2.00 5.44 -9.38
C SER A 150 3.14 4.47 -9.08
N GLY A 151 3.25 3.98 -7.84
CA GLY A 151 4.20 2.94 -7.45
C GLY A 151 3.97 1.64 -8.22
N LEU A 152 2.71 1.20 -8.31
CA LEU A 152 2.34 0.03 -9.10
C LEU A 152 2.64 0.21 -10.60
N VAL A 153 2.41 1.41 -11.16
CA VAL A 153 2.80 1.72 -12.54
C VAL A 153 4.31 1.58 -12.74
N MET A 154 5.14 2.01 -11.77
CA MET A 154 6.58 1.84 -11.85
C MET A 154 7.01 0.36 -11.73
N ILE A 155 6.40 -0.41 -10.82
CA ILE A 155 6.65 -1.85 -10.66
C ILE A 155 6.34 -2.63 -11.95
N PHE A 156 5.22 -2.32 -12.61
CA PHE A 156 4.80 -2.96 -13.86
C PHE A 156 5.22 -2.14 -15.10
N GLY A 157 6.24 -1.30 -14.98
CA GLY A 157 6.59 -0.32 -16.00
C GLY A 157 6.90 -0.94 -17.37
N SER A 158 7.52 -2.12 -17.40
CA SER A 158 7.78 -2.89 -18.63
C SER A 158 6.49 -3.26 -19.36
N ASN A 159 5.46 -3.68 -18.62
CA ASN A 159 4.17 -4.05 -19.21
C ASN A 159 3.44 -2.84 -19.80
N PHE A 160 3.63 -1.66 -19.20
CA PHE A 160 3.12 -0.39 -19.74
C PHE A 160 3.97 0.21 -20.87
N GLY A 161 5.01 -0.50 -21.35
CA GLY A 161 5.89 -0.02 -22.42
C GLY A 161 6.89 1.06 -21.99
N GLY A 162 7.02 1.33 -20.68
CA GLY A 162 7.98 2.30 -20.15
C GLY A 162 7.71 3.74 -20.60
N GLY A 163 8.79 4.45 -20.93
CA GLY A 163 8.70 5.75 -21.62
C GLY A 163 8.06 6.88 -20.81
N ALA A 164 7.30 7.74 -21.48
CA ALA A 164 6.77 8.97 -20.91
C ALA A 164 5.76 8.72 -19.79
N PHE A 165 4.94 7.66 -19.90
CA PHE A 165 3.92 7.34 -18.91
C PHE A 165 4.53 6.92 -17.56
N VAL A 166 5.53 6.03 -17.58
CA VAL A 166 6.23 5.60 -16.36
C VAL A 166 7.02 6.75 -15.73
N ARG A 167 7.63 7.62 -16.55
CA ARG A 167 8.29 8.85 -16.04
C ARG A 167 7.29 9.80 -15.38
N PHE A 168 6.12 10.01 -15.99
CA PHE A 168 5.05 10.81 -15.39
C PHE A 168 4.59 10.21 -14.05
N ALA A 169 4.41 8.88 -13.98
CA ALA A 169 4.08 8.19 -12.74
C ALA A 169 5.15 8.39 -11.65
N ARG A 170 6.43 8.30 -12.00
CA ARG A 170 7.54 8.61 -11.08
C ARG A 170 7.45 10.05 -10.55
N ASP A 171 7.22 11.02 -11.43
CA ASP A 171 7.19 12.43 -11.05
C ASP A 171 5.99 12.75 -10.14
N ILE A 172 4.80 12.23 -10.47
CA ILE A 172 3.62 12.40 -9.61
C ILE A 172 3.79 11.65 -8.28
N HIS A 173 4.50 10.52 -8.26
CA HIS A 173 4.84 9.80 -7.04
C HIS A 173 5.65 10.69 -6.10
N GLY A 174 6.74 11.29 -6.59
CA GLY A 174 7.57 12.20 -5.80
C GLY A 174 6.81 13.43 -5.28
N ILE A 175 5.96 14.04 -6.11
CA ILE A 175 5.12 15.18 -5.70
C ILE A 175 4.11 14.77 -4.61
N ALA A 176 3.44 13.63 -4.79
CA ALA A 176 2.46 13.12 -3.83
C ALA A 176 3.11 12.78 -2.48
N THR A 177 4.38 12.37 -2.46
CA THR A 177 5.14 12.10 -1.23
C THR A 177 5.18 13.33 -0.33
N ILE A 178 5.38 14.54 -0.89
CA ILE A 178 5.48 15.78 -0.12
C ILE A 178 4.20 16.02 0.68
N LEU A 179 3.04 15.92 0.01
CA LEU A 179 1.74 16.09 0.66
C LEU A 179 1.48 14.98 1.68
N PHE A 180 1.79 13.73 1.33
CA PHE A 180 1.60 12.59 2.23
C PHE A 180 2.43 12.71 3.52
N VAL A 181 3.68 13.16 3.45
CA VAL A 181 4.52 13.33 4.65
C VAL A 181 3.95 14.40 5.57
N ILE A 182 3.51 15.54 5.02
CA ILE A 182 2.92 16.64 5.80
C ILE A 182 1.63 16.18 6.50
N PHE A 183 0.66 15.66 5.75
CA PHE A 183 -0.62 15.26 6.31
C PHE A 183 -0.55 13.95 7.10
N GLY A 184 0.37 13.05 6.75
CA GLY A 184 0.68 11.85 7.51
C GLY A 184 1.23 12.17 8.90
N PHE A 185 2.09 13.18 9.01
CA PHE A 185 2.57 13.67 10.31
C PHE A 185 1.44 14.28 11.15
N LEU A 186 0.57 15.10 10.54
CA LEU A 186 -0.61 15.64 11.24
C LEU A 186 -1.57 14.53 11.70
N MET A 187 -1.76 13.52 10.86
CA MET A 187 -2.58 12.34 11.16
C MET A 187 -1.99 11.54 12.34
N PHE A 188 -0.66 11.39 12.39
CA PHE A 188 0.04 10.80 13.54
C PHE A 188 -0.25 11.57 14.82
N LEU A 189 -0.02 12.89 14.84
CA LEU A 189 -0.23 13.72 16.04
C LEU A 189 -1.67 13.61 16.58
N MET A 190 -2.63 13.53 15.67
CA MET A 190 -4.04 13.47 15.98
C MET A 190 -4.52 12.11 16.50
N TRP A 191 -3.94 11.00 16.02
CA TRP A 191 -4.43 9.65 16.30
C TRP A 191 -3.48 8.76 17.09
N VAL A 192 -2.24 9.19 17.38
CA VAL A 192 -1.26 8.38 18.12
C VAL A 192 -1.81 7.88 19.46
N LYS A 193 -2.45 8.75 20.26
CA LYS A 193 -2.98 8.40 21.58
C LYS A 193 -4.07 7.29 21.51
N PRO A 194 -5.16 7.46 20.75
CA PRO A 194 -6.17 6.41 20.62
C PRO A 194 -5.67 5.17 19.84
N ALA A 195 -4.58 5.27 19.08
CA ALA A 195 -3.99 4.16 18.33
C ALA A 195 -2.99 3.30 19.13
N LEU A 196 -2.71 3.64 20.39
CA LEU A 196 -1.88 2.80 21.25
C LEU A 196 -2.53 1.44 21.51
N PHE A 197 -1.71 0.38 21.44
CA PHE A 197 -2.14 -0.96 21.81
C PHE A 197 -2.47 -1.02 23.31
N LYS A 198 -3.57 -1.69 23.65
CA LYS A 198 -4.05 -1.95 25.00
C LYS A 198 -4.23 -3.47 25.17
N LEU A 199 -4.26 -3.96 26.41
CA LEU A 199 -4.34 -5.41 26.69
C LEU A 199 -5.55 -6.10 26.03
N TYR A 200 -6.67 -5.41 25.89
CA TYR A 200 -7.86 -5.97 25.23
C TYR A 200 -7.66 -6.21 23.72
N ASP A 201 -6.65 -5.62 23.09
CA ASP A 201 -6.36 -5.85 21.66
C ASP A 201 -5.89 -7.29 21.42
N ILE A 202 -5.29 -7.96 22.42
CA ILE A 202 -4.95 -9.38 22.34
C ILE A 202 -6.22 -10.20 22.18
N GLN A 203 -7.26 -9.91 22.99
CA GLN A 203 -8.56 -10.59 22.87
C GLN A 203 -9.19 -10.32 21.50
N TRP A 204 -9.07 -9.09 20.99
CA TRP A 204 -9.54 -8.73 19.66
C TRP A 204 -8.86 -9.58 18.56
N LEU A 205 -7.55 -9.75 18.64
CA LEU A 205 -6.76 -10.55 17.69
C LEU A 205 -7.16 -12.03 17.75
N MET A 206 -7.34 -12.60 18.96
CA MET A 206 -7.76 -14.00 19.14
C MET A 206 -9.12 -14.32 18.49
N ILE A 207 -10.01 -13.32 18.37
CA ILE A 207 -11.30 -13.47 17.70
C ILE A 207 -11.36 -12.83 16.31
N MET A 208 -10.23 -12.31 15.80
CA MET A 208 -10.12 -11.61 14.52
C MET A 208 -11.18 -10.50 14.37
N GLY A 209 -11.41 -9.74 15.44
CA GLY A 209 -12.44 -8.69 15.50
C GLY A 209 -13.88 -9.19 15.36
N GLY A 210 -14.11 -10.49 15.45
CA GLY A 210 -15.41 -11.11 15.22
C GLY A 210 -15.88 -11.04 13.77
N TYR A 211 -14.98 -10.73 12.83
CA TYR A 211 -15.34 -10.57 11.41
C TYR A 211 -15.58 -11.89 10.69
N LEU A 212 -15.08 -13.00 11.21
CA LEU A 212 -15.30 -14.34 10.63
C LEU A 212 -16.65 -14.97 11.04
N SER A 213 -17.47 -14.25 11.82
CA SER A 213 -18.79 -14.71 12.27
C SER A 213 -19.87 -13.68 11.95
N LYS A 214 -21.10 -14.18 11.71
CA LYS A 214 -22.30 -13.36 11.51
C LYS A 214 -22.88 -12.84 12.83
N GLU A 215 -22.46 -13.39 13.96
CA GLU A 215 -22.95 -13.00 15.27
C GLU A 215 -22.55 -11.55 15.62
N LYS A 216 -23.48 -10.84 16.26
CA LYS A 216 -23.27 -9.53 16.85
C LYS A 216 -23.10 -9.69 18.35
N LYS A 217 -21.85 -9.73 18.79
CA LYS A 217 -21.49 -9.69 20.21
C LYS A 217 -20.52 -8.54 20.45
N PRO A 218 -20.55 -7.90 21.63
CA PRO A 218 -19.61 -6.84 21.96
C PRO A 218 -18.16 -7.29 21.75
N ILE A 219 -17.43 -6.53 20.94
CA ILE A 219 -16.04 -6.76 20.56
C ILE A 219 -15.15 -5.82 21.38
N PRO A 220 -14.11 -6.36 22.05
CA PRO A 220 -13.23 -5.56 22.89
C PRO A 220 -12.39 -4.60 22.04
N ALA A 221 -12.83 -3.34 21.96
CA ALA A 221 -12.11 -2.29 21.24
C ALA A 221 -12.42 -0.90 21.81
N GLY A 222 -11.39 -0.05 21.83
CA GLY A 222 -11.52 1.38 22.11
C GLY A 222 -11.90 2.15 20.85
N LYS A 223 -11.57 3.46 20.80
CA LYS A 223 -11.90 4.31 19.64
C LYS A 223 -11.42 3.71 18.31
N PHE A 224 -10.23 3.10 18.34
CA PHE A 224 -9.74 2.23 17.28
C PHE A 224 -9.65 0.79 17.79
N ASN A 225 -10.00 -0.16 16.93
CA ASN A 225 -9.79 -1.59 17.17
C ASN A 225 -8.37 -2.03 16.80
N ALA A 226 -7.95 -3.23 17.20
CA ALA A 226 -6.57 -3.67 16.99
C ALA A 226 -6.16 -3.69 15.49
N GLY A 227 -7.06 -4.06 14.58
CA GLY A 227 -6.84 -3.98 13.14
C GLY A 227 -6.56 -2.55 12.64
N GLN A 228 -7.36 -1.59 13.07
CA GLN A 228 -7.16 -0.16 12.77
C GLN A 228 -5.85 0.37 13.37
N LYS A 229 -5.46 -0.10 14.57
CA LYS A 229 -4.17 0.25 15.20
C LYS A 229 -2.99 -0.31 14.41
N MET A 230 -3.06 -1.58 13.99
CA MET A 230 -2.04 -2.17 13.12
C MET A 230 -1.88 -1.38 11.82
N TRP A 231 -3.00 -1.05 11.16
CA TRP A 231 -2.99 -0.20 9.97
C TRP A 231 -2.34 1.16 10.24
N PHE A 232 -2.72 1.83 11.33
CA PHE A 232 -2.14 3.12 11.72
C PHE A 232 -0.62 3.04 11.88
N TRP A 233 -0.11 2.04 12.59
CA TRP A 233 1.33 1.91 12.85
C TRP A 233 2.12 1.51 11.62
N VAL A 234 1.61 0.59 10.80
CA VAL A 234 2.25 0.24 9.53
C VAL A 234 2.28 1.44 8.58
N CYS A 235 1.19 2.17 8.43
CA CYS A 235 1.17 3.36 7.57
C CYS A 235 2.03 4.50 8.11
N THR A 236 2.07 4.68 9.43
CA THR A 236 2.88 5.73 10.04
C THR A 236 4.36 5.37 9.91
N VAL A 237 4.80 4.31 10.56
CA VAL A 237 6.23 3.94 10.60
C VAL A 237 6.71 3.49 9.22
N GLY A 238 5.97 2.60 8.57
CA GLY A 238 6.28 2.15 7.22
C GLY A 238 6.22 3.28 6.20
N GLY A 239 5.24 4.18 6.29
CA GLY A 239 5.18 5.37 5.43
C GLY A 239 6.37 6.31 5.60
N PHE A 240 6.83 6.55 6.83
CA PHE A 240 8.05 7.34 7.07
C PHE A 240 9.30 6.65 6.51
N VAL A 241 9.47 5.33 6.73
CA VAL A 241 10.59 4.57 6.18
C VAL A 241 10.55 4.54 4.64
N MET A 242 9.36 4.42 4.05
CA MET A 242 9.16 4.49 2.60
C MET A 242 9.45 5.89 2.06
N ALA A 243 9.09 6.96 2.76
CA ALA A 243 9.44 8.33 2.37
C ALA A 243 10.95 8.56 2.38
N ILE A 244 11.66 8.08 3.41
CA ILE A 244 13.12 8.16 3.50
C ILE A 244 13.77 7.36 2.37
N SER A 245 13.47 6.06 2.26
CA SER A 245 14.02 5.21 1.19
C SER A 245 13.69 5.73 -0.21
N GLY A 246 12.48 6.25 -0.40
CA GLY A 246 12.04 6.91 -1.63
C GLY A 246 12.86 8.15 -1.96
N ALA A 247 13.16 9.00 -0.98
CA ALA A 247 14.03 10.17 -1.17
C ALA A 247 15.45 9.76 -1.60
N PHE A 248 16.02 8.72 -0.99
CA PHE A 248 17.31 8.15 -1.40
C PHE A 248 17.31 7.73 -2.86
N MET A 249 16.28 7.00 -3.29
CA MET A 249 16.14 6.57 -4.69
C MET A 249 15.87 7.73 -5.65
N PHE A 250 15.03 8.70 -5.25
CA PHE A 250 14.58 9.79 -6.12
C PHE A 250 15.69 10.79 -6.40
N PHE A 251 16.41 11.24 -5.35
CA PHE A 251 17.52 12.19 -5.48
C PHE A 251 18.86 11.51 -5.76
N GLN A 252 18.92 10.18 -5.67
CA GLN A 252 20.12 9.37 -5.92
C GLN A 252 21.34 9.85 -5.14
N PHE A 253 21.18 10.29 -3.89
CA PHE A 253 22.24 10.98 -3.14
C PHE A 253 23.11 10.07 -2.25
N ALA A 254 23.19 8.77 -2.57
CA ALA A 254 23.98 7.77 -1.86
C ALA A 254 24.78 6.85 -2.81
N ASP A 255 25.64 5.99 -2.28
CA ASP A 255 26.33 4.96 -3.06
C ASP A 255 25.34 3.86 -3.52
N ILE A 256 25.79 3.03 -4.47
CA ILE A 256 24.94 2.02 -5.11
C ILE A 256 24.38 0.97 -4.15
N GLU A 257 25.16 0.52 -3.15
CA GLU A 257 24.71 -0.50 -2.20
C GLU A 257 23.63 0.05 -1.28
N THR A 258 23.81 1.30 -0.83
CA THR A 258 22.78 2.01 -0.08
C THR A 258 21.50 2.17 -0.91
N LEU A 259 21.59 2.56 -2.18
CA LEU A 259 20.42 2.72 -3.05
C LEU A 259 19.69 1.39 -3.30
N ARG A 260 20.43 0.29 -3.50
CA ARG A 260 19.86 -1.07 -3.60
C ARG A 260 19.12 -1.45 -2.32
N THR A 261 19.73 -1.21 -1.17
CA THR A 261 19.10 -1.46 0.14
C THR A 261 17.81 -0.67 0.30
N MET A 262 17.82 0.62 -0.04
CA MET A 262 16.63 1.47 0.04
C MET A 262 15.51 0.97 -0.88
N ALA A 263 15.83 0.54 -2.10
CA ALA A 263 14.86 -0.04 -3.02
C ALA A 263 14.26 -1.36 -2.50
N LEU A 264 15.08 -2.25 -1.93
CA LEU A 264 14.60 -3.50 -1.32
C LEU A 264 13.65 -3.21 -0.15
N ILE A 265 14.04 -2.33 0.77
CA ILE A 265 13.21 -1.93 1.92
C ILE A 265 11.90 -1.34 1.43
N HIS A 266 11.96 -0.42 0.45
CA HIS A 266 10.77 0.25 -0.08
C HIS A 266 9.79 -0.74 -0.71
N ASN A 267 10.27 -1.70 -1.52
CA ASN A 267 9.42 -2.69 -2.17
C ASN A 267 8.82 -3.69 -1.16
N VAL A 268 9.61 -4.15 -0.19
CA VAL A 268 9.12 -5.07 0.86
C VAL A 268 8.04 -4.42 1.71
N LEU A 269 8.22 -3.15 2.10
CA LEU A 269 7.18 -2.40 2.80
C LEU A 269 5.97 -2.14 1.90
N GLY A 270 6.19 -1.91 0.61
CA GLY A 270 5.14 -1.77 -0.41
C GLY A 270 4.19 -2.97 -0.44
N PHE A 271 4.69 -4.20 -0.31
CA PHE A 271 3.85 -5.40 -0.21
C PHE A 271 2.85 -5.30 0.94
N LEU A 272 3.35 -5.00 2.14
CA LEU A 272 2.54 -4.92 3.35
C LEU A 272 1.54 -3.77 3.28
N VAL A 273 1.98 -2.60 2.80
CA VAL A 273 1.16 -1.40 2.65
C VAL A 273 0.01 -1.64 1.68
N ILE A 274 0.25 -2.25 0.51
CA ILE A 274 -0.80 -2.51 -0.46
C ILE A 274 -1.81 -3.54 0.08
N ALA A 275 -1.33 -4.63 0.68
CA ALA A 275 -2.21 -5.66 1.25
C ALA A 275 -3.14 -5.07 2.33
N LEU A 276 -2.58 -4.24 3.24
CA LEU A 276 -3.35 -3.60 4.29
C LEU A 276 -4.21 -2.44 3.79
N LEU A 277 -3.83 -1.72 2.73
CA LEU A 277 -4.68 -0.69 2.12
C LEU A 277 -5.95 -1.32 1.52
N ILE A 278 -5.80 -2.42 0.79
CA ILE A 278 -6.94 -3.19 0.27
C ILE A 278 -7.83 -3.63 1.42
N THR A 279 -7.23 -4.15 2.49
CA THR A 279 -7.96 -4.52 3.71
C THR A 279 -8.71 -3.34 4.32
N HIS A 280 -8.05 -2.19 4.47
CA HIS A 280 -8.63 -0.97 5.04
C HIS A 280 -9.84 -0.49 4.24
N ILE A 281 -9.71 -0.41 2.92
CA ILE A 281 -10.80 -0.01 2.01
C ILE A 281 -11.94 -1.04 2.07
N TYR A 282 -11.61 -2.34 2.05
CA TYR A 282 -12.62 -3.40 2.13
C TYR A 282 -13.44 -3.31 3.41
N MET A 283 -12.78 -3.15 4.56
CA MET A 283 -13.44 -3.06 5.85
C MET A 283 -14.36 -1.83 5.95
N ALA A 284 -13.91 -0.68 5.43
CA ALA A 284 -14.65 0.58 5.49
C ALA A 284 -15.83 0.65 4.52
N VAL A 285 -15.71 0.05 3.33
CA VAL A 285 -16.70 0.19 2.25
C VAL A 285 -17.65 -1.01 2.17
N PHE A 286 -17.17 -2.22 2.39
CA PHE A 286 -17.92 -3.45 2.08
C PHE A 286 -18.24 -4.30 3.32
N ALA A 287 -17.30 -4.45 4.26
CA ALA A 287 -17.48 -5.38 5.38
C ALA A 287 -18.46 -4.87 6.45
N ILE A 288 -18.46 -3.55 6.69
CA ILE A 288 -19.25 -2.91 7.75
C ILE A 288 -20.19 -1.88 7.11
N GLU A 289 -21.51 -2.08 7.27
CA GLU A 289 -22.49 -1.11 6.79
C GLU A 289 -22.38 0.21 7.54
N GLY A 290 -22.33 1.32 6.80
CA GLY A 290 -22.30 2.66 7.38
C GLY A 290 -20.92 3.15 7.87
N ALA A 291 -19.90 2.28 7.97
CA ALA A 291 -18.57 2.68 8.42
C ALA A 291 -17.97 3.84 7.60
N LEU A 292 -18.20 3.87 6.29
CA LEU A 292 -17.76 4.97 5.43
C LEU A 292 -18.31 6.34 5.86
N SER A 293 -19.52 6.40 6.43
CA SER A 293 -20.10 7.66 6.91
C SER A 293 -19.25 8.29 8.02
N SER A 294 -18.54 7.48 8.82
CA SER A 294 -17.71 7.99 9.92
C SER A 294 -16.62 8.93 9.44
N ILE A 295 -16.09 8.73 8.22
CA ILE A 295 -15.02 9.55 7.64
C ILE A 295 -15.51 10.52 6.57
N ILE A 296 -16.80 10.50 6.23
CA ILE A 296 -17.44 11.49 5.35
C ILE A 296 -18.08 12.60 6.18
N ASP A 297 -18.88 12.25 7.18
CA ASP A 297 -19.67 13.20 7.98
C ASP A 297 -19.33 13.19 9.48
N GLY A 298 -18.50 12.25 9.94
CA GLY A 298 -18.01 12.18 11.31
C GLY A 298 -18.85 11.32 12.26
N HIS A 299 -19.95 10.72 11.79
CA HIS A 299 -20.90 10.02 12.64
C HIS A 299 -20.87 8.50 12.44
N MET A 300 -21.06 7.76 13.53
CA MET A 300 -21.29 6.30 13.53
C MET A 300 -22.61 5.96 14.22
N GLY A 301 -23.20 4.83 13.86
CA GLY A 301 -24.41 4.32 14.53
C GLY A 301 -24.12 3.91 15.97
N GLU A 302 -25.05 4.14 16.89
CA GLU A 302 -24.87 3.76 18.29
C GLU A 302 -24.68 2.24 18.46
N GLU A 303 -25.48 1.42 17.77
CA GLU A 303 -25.35 -0.04 17.82
C GLU A 303 -23.99 -0.50 17.28
N GLU A 304 -23.52 0.10 16.19
CA GLU A 304 -22.21 -0.18 15.60
C GLU A 304 -21.09 0.08 16.61
N ILE A 305 -21.12 1.24 17.29
CA ILE A 305 -20.13 1.58 18.31
C ILE A 305 -20.22 0.62 19.51
N ALA A 306 -21.43 0.33 19.99
CA ALA A 306 -21.64 -0.57 21.13
C ALA A 306 -21.12 -1.99 20.85
N ILE A 307 -21.27 -2.47 19.61
CA ILE A 307 -20.85 -3.81 19.21
C ILE A 307 -19.37 -3.86 18.79
N LEU A 308 -18.91 -2.98 17.90
CA LEU A 308 -17.55 -3.06 17.34
C LEU A 308 -16.49 -2.32 18.17
N HIS A 309 -16.92 -1.43 19.06
CA HIS A 309 -16.06 -0.55 19.86
C HIS A 309 -16.53 -0.52 21.33
N SER A 310 -16.74 -1.69 21.93
CA SER A 310 -17.47 -1.83 23.20
C SER A 310 -16.84 -1.06 24.39
N TYR A 311 -15.51 -0.91 24.43
CA TYR A 311 -14.84 -0.14 25.47
C TYR A 311 -15.00 1.37 25.22
N TYR A 312 -14.94 1.80 23.97
CA TYR A 312 -15.20 3.19 23.61
C TYR A 312 -16.64 3.60 23.92
N TYR A 313 -17.60 2.71 23.66
CA TYR A 313 -19.00 2.95 24.01
C TYR A 313 -19.19 3.16 25.52
N LYS A 314 -18.47 2.41 26.35
CA LYS A 314 -18.48 2.62 27.81
C LYS A 314 -17.85 3.96 28.20
N GLU A 315 -16.72 4.32 27.57
CA GLU A 315 -15.99 5.56 27.85
C GLU A 315 -16.81 6.83 27.56
N ILE A 316 -17.61 6.84 26.49
CA ILE A 316 -18.41 8.01 26.11
C ILE A 316 -19.76 8.11 26.84
N ASN A 317 -20.15 7.08 27.59
CA ASN A 317 -21.40 7.03 28.37
C ASN A 317 -21.15 6.99 29.90
N ALA A 318 -19.90 7.07 30.33
CA ALA A 318 -19.50 7.18 31.73
C ALA A 318 -19.51 8.66 32.16
#